data_AF-A0A6N8TA41-F1
#
_entry.id   AF-A0A6N8TA41-F1
#
_cell.length_a   1.000
_cell.length_b   1.000
_cell.length_c   1.000
_cell.angle_alpha   90.00
_cell.angle_beta   90.00
_cell.angle_gamma   90.00
#
_symmetry.space_group_name_H-M   'P 1'
#
loop_
_entity.id
_entity.type
_entity.pdbx_description
1 polymer ?
#
loop_
_entity_poly.entity_id
_entity_poly.type
_entity_poly.pdbx_seq_one_letter_code
_entity_poly.pdbx_strand_id
1 'polypeptide(L)'
;MNLKPAKPAQPPHAVEENIASVRQMLGELRAVAHNEGADMLRYFIEMAYVEAGDILSGFRPLSIRENRDRAPGVPLNPAGKVKL
;
A
#
# COMPACT_ATOMS: atom_id res chain seq x y z
N MET A 1 -10.32 29.67 -13.19
CA MET A 1 -9.14 28.85 -12.80
C MET A 1 -9.62 27.75 -11.88
N ASN A 2 -9.72 26.52 -12.35
CA ASN A 2 -10.21 25.39 -11.53
C ASN A 2 -9.02 24.75 -10.82
N LEU A 3 -8.83 25.08 -9.55
CA LEU A 3 -7.90 24.37 -8.68
C LEU A 3 -8.56 23.06 -8.25
N LYS A 4 -8.14 21.95 -8.84
CA LYS A 4 -8.44 20.61 -8.32
C LYS A 4 -7.81 20.54 -6.92
N PRO A 5 -8.57 20.25 -5.85
CA PRO A 5 -8.00 20.19 -4.52
C PRO A 5 -6.99 19.04 -4.47
N ALA A 6 -5.71 19.38 -4.26
CA ALA A 6 -4.68 18.43 -3.93
C ALA A 6 -5.07 17.78 -2.60
N LYS A 7 -5.20 16.44 -2.61
CA LYS A 7 -5.45 15.65 -1.40
C LYS A 7 -4.34 16.00 -0.40
N PRO A 8 -4.66 16.54 0.80
CA PRO A 8 -3.62 16.86 1.76
C PRO A 8 -2.88 15.58 2.11
N ALA A 9 -1.56 15.60 1.97
CA ALA A 9 -0.69 14.54 2.48
C ALA A 9 -0.99 14.43 3.98
N GLN A 10 -1.55 13.29 4.41
CA GLN A 10 -1.80 13.05 5.82
C GLN A 10 -0.48 13.21 6.57
N PRO A 11 -0.45 13.93 7.71
CA PRO A 11 0.77 14.07 8.48
C PRO A 11 1.29 12.69 8.87
N PRO A 12 2.63 12.46 8.89
CA PRO A 12 3.24 11.15 9.10
C PRO A 12 2.73 10.44 10.36
N HIS A 13 2.46 11.20 11.43
CA HIS A 13 1.87 10.67 12.67
C HIS A 13 0.46 10.09 12.51
N ALA A 14 -0.38 10.67 11.64
CA ALA A 14 -1.72 10.15 11.43
C ALA A 14 -1.69 8.78 10.73
N VAL A 15 -0.66 8.51 9.94
CA VAL A 15 -0.51 7.21 9.27
C VAL A 15 -0.09 6.14 10.27
N GLU A 16 0.91 6.42 11.11
CA GLU A 16 1.34 5.51 12.17
C GLU A 16 0.19 5.22 13.16
N GLU A 17 -0.55 6.24 13.59
CA GLU A 17 -1.73 6.09 14.45
C GLU A 17 -2.82 5.22 13.80
N ASN A 18 -3.07 5.40 12.50
CA ASN A 18 -4.02 4.58 11.76
C ASN A 18 -3.56 3.12 11.69
N ILE A 19 -2.27 2.87 11.40
CA ILE A 19 -1.73 1.50 11.34
C ILE A 19 -1.71 0.84 12.72
N ALA A 20 -1.40 1.59 13.79
CA ALA A 20 -1.49 1.11 15.16
C ALA A 20 -2.93 0.71 15.52
N SER A 21 -3.90 1.54 15.13
CA SER A 21 -5.34 1.23 15.30
C SER A 21 -5.75 -0.02 14.53
N VAL A 22 -5.30 -0.17 13.28
CA VAL A 22 -5.53 -1.38 12.48
C VAL A 22 -4.92 -2.61 13.16
N ARG A 23 -3.70 -2.50 13.67
CA ARG A 23 -3.03 -3.60 14.38
C ARG A 23 -3.80 -4.03 15.64
N GLN A 24 -4.40 -3.10 16.37
CA GLN A 24 -5.27 -3.43 17.50
C GLN A 24 -6.51 -4.21 17.03
N MET A 25 -7.23 -3.71 16.02
CA MET A 25 -8.42 -4.39 15.47
C MET A 25 -8.10 -5.81 14.98
N LEU A 26 -6.94 -6.00 14.34
CA LEU A 26 -6.49 -7.33 13.90
C LEU A 26 -6.27 -8.30 15.08
N GLY A 27 -5.79 -7.81 16.22
CA GLY A 27 -5.66 -8.60 17.44
C GLY A 27 -7.01 -9.09 17.97
N GLU A 28 -8.03 -8.22 17.95
CA GLU A 28 -9.40 -8.56 18.36
C GLU A 28 -10.03 -9.58 17.39
N LEU A 29 -9.93 -9.34 16.07
CA LEU A 29 -10.47 -10.25 15.04
C LEU A 29 -9.81 -11.63 15.06
N ARG A 30 -8.52 -11.70 15.41
CA ARG A 30 -7.81 -12.97 15.56
C ARG A 30 -8.45 -13.85 16.64
N ALA A 31 -8.85 -13.26 17.77
CA ALA A 31 -9.52 -13.98 18.85
C ALA A 31 -10.89 -14.50 18.40
N VAL A 32 -11.65 -13.70 17.66
CA VAL A 32 -12.94 -14.12 17.08
C VAL A 32 -12.74 -15.28 16.11
N ALA A 33 -11.84 -15.15 15.13
CA ALA A 33 -11.58 -16.21 14.15
C ALA A 33 -11.10 -17.52 14.78
N HIS A 34 -10.31 -17.44 15.85
CA HIS A 34 -9.91 -18.61 16.65
C HIS A 34 -11.11 -19.29 17.31
N ASN A 35 -12.00 -18.52 17.94
CA ASN A 35 -13.16 -19.07 18.64
C ASN A 35 -14.17 -19.72 17.67
N GLU A 36 -14.26 -19.22 16.44
CA GLU A 36 -15.10 -19.77 15.38
C GLU A 36 -14.44 -20.94 14.62
N GLY A 37 -13.21 -21.33 14.96
CA GLY A 37 -12.47 -22.39 14.24
C GLY A 37 -12.14 -22.04 12.79
N ALA A 38 -12.09 -20.76 12.44
CA ALA A 38 -11.85 -20.28 11.09
C ALA A 38 -10.33 -20.17 10.80
N ASP A 39 -9.64 -21.31 10.72
CA ASP A 39 -8.18 -21.39 10.68
C ASP A 39 -7.53 -20.59 9.53
N MET A 40 -8.07 -20.69 8.32
CA MET A 40 -7.55 -19.95 7.16
C MET A 40 -7.74 -18.44 7.30
N LEU A 41 -8.86 -18.00 7.88
CA LEU A 41 -9.12 -16.59 8.13
C LEU A 41 -8.18 -16.06 9.22
N ARG A 42 -8.01 -16.84 10.30
CA ARG A 42 -7.07 -16.53 11.37
C ARG A 42 -5.65 -16.37 10.84
N TYR A 43 -5.20 -17.24 9.95
CA TYR A 43 -3.90 -17.12 9.29
C TYR A 43 -3.74 -15.78 8.56
N PHE A 44 -4.73 -15.36 7.76
CA PHE A 44 -4.65 -14.06 7.07
C PHE A 44 -4.62 -12.87 8.04
N ILE A 45 -5.39 -12.94 9.12
CA ILE A 45 -5.38 -11.91 10.17
C ILE A 45 -4.02 -11.87 10.88
N GLU A 46 -3.43 -13.02 11.21
CA GLU A 46 -2.11 -13.11 11.82
C GLU A 46 -1.02 -12.52 10.91
N MET A 47 -1.05 -12.83 9.61
CA MET A 47 -0.09 -12.27 8.67
C MET A 47 -0.26 -10.75 8.51
N ALA A 48 -1.49 -10.25 8.47
CA ALA A 48 -1.77 -8.81 8.44
C ALA A 48 -1.31 -8.11 9.74
N TYR A 49 -1.44 -8.77 10.90
CA TYR A 49 -0.98 -8.24 12.18
C TYR A 49 0.54 -8.08 12.22
N VAL A 50 1.28 -9.08 11.72
CA VAL A 50 2.74 -9.01 11.59
C VAL A 50 3.15 -7.89 10.64
N GLU A 51 2.53 -7.78 9.47
CA GLU A 51 2.82 -6.72 8.49
C GLU A 51 2.62 -5.32 9.09
N ALA A 52 1.53 -5.11 9.85
CA ALA A 52 1.28 -3.83 10.51
C ALA A 52 2.36 -3.50 11.56
N GLY A 53 2.91 -4.51 12.24
CA GLY A 53 4.05 -4.35 13.14
C GLY A 53 5.35 -3.99 12.41
N ASP A 54 5.61 -4.62 11.28
CA ASP A 54 6.79 -4.34 10.44
C ASP A 54 6.72 -2.91 9.86
N ILE A 55 5.54 -2.46 9.46
CA ILE A 55 5.29 -1.09 8.99
C ILE A 55 5.57 -0.07 10.11
N LEU A 56 5.01 -0.28 11.30
CA LEU A 56 5.21 0.62 12.44
C LEU A 56 6.66 0.67 12.92
N SER A 57 7.40 -0.42 12.75
CA SER A 57 8.82 -0.50 13.10
C SER A 57 9.74 0.09 12.01
N GLY A 58 9.17 0.56 10.90
CA GLY A 58 9.92 1.10 9.76
C GLY A 58 10.62 0.05 8.90
N PHE A 59 10.37 -1.26 9.12
CA PHE A 59 10.95 -2.35 8.32
C PHE A 59 10.34 -2.43 6.91
N ARG A 60 9.12 -1.91 6.72
CA ARG A 60 8.38 -2.00 5.46
C ARG A 60 7.71 -0.65 5.15
N PRO A 61 8.02 0.01 4.00
CA PRO A 61 7.28 1.19 3.59
C PRO A 61 5.85 0.80 3.19
N LEU A 62 4.87 1.66 3.51
CA LEU A 62 3.48 1.55 3.04
C LEU A 62 3.44 1.70 1.51
N SER A 63 3.67 0.60 0.79
CA SER A 63 3.65 0.50 -0.67
C SER A 63 4.30 1.69 -1.41
N ILE A 64 5.59 1.60 -1.77
CA ILE A 64 6.16 2.47 -2.81
C ILE A 64 5.50 2.09 -4.14
N ARG A 65 4.46 2.84 -4.56
CA ARG A 65 3.99 2.88 -5.95
C ARG A 65 3.16 4.11 -6.28
N GLU A 66 3.73 5.29 -6.03
CA GLU A 66 3.37 6.53 -6.75
C GLU A 66 4.43 6.82 -7.82
N ASN A 67 4.68 5.87 -8.70
CA ASN A 67 5.32 6.16 -9.98
C ASN A 67 4.80 5.21 -11.05
N ARG A 68 3.54 5.39 -11.44
CA ARG A 68 3.01 4.84 -12.69
C ARG A 68 3.25 5.76 -13.89
N ASP A 69 4.04 6.83 -13.74
CA ASP A 69 4.30 7.81 -14.79
C ASP A 69 5.79 7.92 -15.12
N ARG A 70 6.43 6.81 -15.48
CA ARG A 70 7.59 6.85 -16.38
C ARG A 70 7.82 5.50 -17.04
N ALA A 71 7.17 5.28 -18.19
CA ALA A 71 7.81 4.44 -19.20
C ALA A 71 9.12 5.14 -19.59
N PRO A 72 10.30 4.54 -19.38
CA PRO A 72 11.55 5.12 -19.86
C PRO A 72 11.44 5.21 -21.38
N GLY A 73 11.59 6.42 -21.91
CA GLY A 73 11.35 6.73 -23.32
C GLY A 73 12.06 5.74 -24.24
N VAL A 74 11.27 5.02 -25.02
CA VAL A 74 11.76 4.41 -26.26
C VAL A 74 11.68 5.51 -27.32
N PRO A 75 12.79 6.08 -27.80
CA PRO A 75 12.73 7.04 -28.89
C PRO A 75 12.29 6.30 -30.16
N LEU A 76 11.10 6.64 -30.68
CA LEU A 76 10.66 6.23 -31.99
C LEU A 76 11.46 7.00 -33.03
N ASN A 77 12.49 6.36 -33.59
CA ASN A 77 13.24 6.93 -34.70
C ASN A 77 12.31 6.93 -35.94
N PRO A 78 12.10 8.07 -36.63
CA PRO A 78 11.20 8.12 -37.78
C PRO A 78 11.80 7.32 -38.94
N ALA A 79 11.05 6.32 -39.40
CA ALA A 79 11.42 5.47 -40.53
C ALA A 79 11.76 6.31 -41.77
N GLY A 80 12.96 6.08 -42.30
CA GLY A 80 13.49 6.78 -43.46
C GLY A 80 12.58 6.68 -44.68
N LYS A 81 12.47 7.80 -45.40
CA LYS A 81 11.83 7.86 -46.71
C LYS A 81 12.66 7.02 -47.68
N VAL A 82 12.22 5.81 -48.00
CA VAL A 82 12.69 5.12 -49.20
C VAL A 82 11.87 5.67 -50.36
N LYS A 83 12.52 6.44 -51.24
CA LYS A 83 11.99 6.72 -52.58
C LYS A 83 12.84 5.96 -53.59
N LEU A 84 12.11 5.21 -54.42
CA LEU A 84 12.53 4.42 -55.58
C LEU A 84 13.16 5.31 -56.66
#